data_AF-A0A2M7JE30-F1
#
_entry.id   AF-A0A2M7JE30-F1
#
_cell.length_a   1.000
_cell.length_b   1.000
_cell.length_c   1.000
_cell.angle_alpha   90.00
_cell.angle_beta   90.00
_cell.angle_gamma   90.00
#
_symmetry.space_group_name_H-M   'P 1'
#
loop_
_entity.id
_entity.type
_entity.pdbx_description
1 polymer ?
#
loop_
_entity_poly.entity_id
_entity_poly.type
_entity_poly.pdbx_seq_one_letter_code
_entity_poly.pdbx_strand_id
1 'polypeptide(L)'
;MQKTIAEINERIKKGDAVVVTAEEIIDIVDKKGVSQAAKDVDVVTTATFGPMCSSGFYFNFGHSKPRIRAQKVWLNNVPAYGGLAAVDAYLGATELPEDDPTNTIYPGAFKYGGAHVIEELVSGKAVQLKAISYGTDCYPRKEIETRISLNDMNEAVLFNPRNAYQNYNVATNCSDKVIYTYMGILQPRMGNANYSSAGQLSPLLNDPLYLTIGIGTRIFLGGGIGYVVWQGTQHNPCALRGENKVPKRGAGTLAVLGDLKQMSPAWLKGVSMIGYGVSMAVGIGVPIPILNEEICQFTAVRDAEIYAPVIDYSKTYPQMESDVLCEVNYSQLKSGSIIVNGKNIPTGGLSSYAKAREIANILKEWIKKGDFLLTEPVINLPSIDSGISLKPLNERG
;
A
#
# COMPACT_ATOMS: atom_id res chain seq x y z
N MET A 1 -24.75 11.77 18.84
CA MET A 1 -24.80 12.86 17.85
C MET A 1 -24.01 12.39 16.64
N GLN A 2 -24.55 12.52 15.43
CA GLN A 2 -23.89 12.04 14.22
C GLN A 2 -23.50 13.25 13.37
N LYS A 3 -22.20 13.53 13.23
CA LYS A 3 -21.69 14.53 12.30
C LYS A 3 -21.79 14.00 10.87
N THR A 4 -21.85 14.90 9.90
CA THR A 4 -21.76 14.58 8.47
C THR A 4 -20.42 15.06 7.90
N ILE A 5 -19.99 14.45 6.79
CA ILE A 5 -18.79 14.89 6.07
C ILE A 5 -18.97 16.32 5.54
N ALA A 6 -20.19 16.69 5.13
CA ALA A 6 -20.53 18.05 4.73
C ALA A 6 -20.28 19.07 5.85
N GLU A 7 -20.77 18.81 7.08
CA GLU A 7 -20.53 19.68 8.23
C GLU A 7 -19.04 19.80 8.57
N ILE A 8 -18.31 18.69 8.54
CA ILE A 8 -16.85 18.67 8.75
C ILE A 8 -16.15 19.52 7.68
N ASN A 9 -16.52 19.38 6.40
CA ASN A 9 -15.96 20.18 5.32
C ASN A 9 -16.27 21.68 5.46
N GLU A 10 -17.45 22.05 5.97
CA GLU A 10 -17.76 23.46 6.27
C GLU A 10 -16.88 24.00 7.40
N ARG A 11 -16.59 23.20 8.43
CA ARG A 11 -15.62 23.58 9.48
C ARG A 11 -14.20 23.71 8.92
N ILE A 12 -13.79 22.81 8.03
CA ILE A 12 -12.48 22.87 7.37
C ILE A 12 -12.34 24.18 6.59
N LYS A 13 -13.34 24.54 5.77
CA LYS A 13 -13.33 25.79 4.99
C LYS A 13 -13.26 27.05 5.87
N LYS A 14 -13.83 27.00 7.07
CA LYS A 14 -13.79 28.11 8.05
C LYS A 14 -12.49 28.15 8.87
N GLY A 15 -11.67 27.09 8.82
CA GLY A 15 -10.49 26.94 9.68
C GLY A 15 -10.80 26.49 11.11
N ASP A 16 -12.04 26.05 11.38
CA ASP A 16 -12.53 25.69 12.72
C ASP A 16 -12.43 24.18 13.01
N ALA A 17 -12.01 23.38 12.03
CA ALA A 17 -11.96 21.93 12.15
C ALA A 17 -10.83 21.47 13.08
N VAL A 18 -11.15 20.55 13.99
CA VAL A 18 -10.17 19.90 14.87
C VAL A 18 -9.66 18.64 14.20
N VAL A 19 -8.44 18.72 13.68
CA VAL A 19 -7.76 17.61 12.99
C VAL A 19 -6.59 17.13 13.84
N VAL A 20 -6.56 15.83 14.11
CA VAL A 20 -5.51 15.18 14.90
C VAL A 20 -4.98 13.94 14.18
N THR A 21 -3.82 13.42 14.58
CA THR A 21 -3.31 12.16 14.05
C THR A 21 -3.84 10.96 14.84
N ALA A 22 -3.70 9.75 14.29
CA ALA A 22 -4.05 8.51 14.99
C ALA A 22 -3.22 8.27 16.27
N GLU A 23 -2.06 8.92 16.43
CA GLU A 23 -1.32 8.90 17.71
C GLU A 23 -1.95 9.86 18.73
N GLU A 24 -2.32 11.07 18.30
CA GLU A 24 -2.86 12.12 19.18
C GLU A 24 -4.27 11.79 19.70
N ILE A 25 -5.11 11.10 18.90
CA ILE A 25 -6.47 10.76 19.30
C ILE A 25 -6.50 9.80 20.51
N ILE A 26 -5.51 8.92 20.65
CA ILE A 26 -5.39 7.96 21.76
C ILE A 26 -5.34 8.72 23.09
N ASP A 27 -4.45 9.72 23.19
CA ASP A 27 -4.31 10.56 24.39
C ASP A 27 -5.56 11.39 24.69
N ILE A 28 -6.25 11.84 23.64
CA ILE A 28 -7.49 12.62 23.78
C ILE A 28 -8.61 11.75 24.36
N VAL A 29 -8.76 10.53 23.84
CA VAL A 29 -9.75 9.56 24.34
C VAL A 29 -9.45 9.16 25.78
N ASP A 30 -8.18 8.95 26.13
CA ASP A 30 -7.81 8.61 27.52
C ASP A 30 -8.13 9.73 28.52
N LYS A 31 -7.93 10.98 28.12
CA LYS A 31 -8.15 12.14 29.00
C LYS A 31 -9.62 12.56 29.08
N LYS A 32 -10.35 12.49 27.97
CA LYS A 32 -11.71 13.07 27.86
C LYS A 32 -12.82 12.02 27.72
N GLY A 33 -12.48 10.77 27.43
CA GLY A 33 -13.43 9.73 27.05
C GLY A 33 -13.89 9.85 25.59
N VAL A 34 -14.33 8.73 25.03
CA VAL A 34 -14.76 8.58 23.62
C VAL A 34 -15.87 9.55 23.26
N SER A 35 -16.89 9.67 24.12
CA SER A 35 -18.07 10.50 23.83
C SER A 35 -17.73 11.99 23.71
N GLN A 36 -16.76 12.50 24.49
CA GLN A 36 -16.31 13.88 24.37
C GLN A 36 -15.33 14.04 23.20
N ALA A 37 -14.40 13.10 23.02
CA ALA A 37 -13.48 13.10 21.89
C ALA A 37 -14.21 13.14 20.54
N ALA A 38 -15.28 12.35 20.38
CA ALA A 38 -16.09 12.31 19.17
C ALA A 38 -16.83 13.64 18.87
N LYS A 39 -17.13 14.43 19.90
CA LYS A 39 -17.70 15.78 19.73
C LYS A 39 -16.63 16.79 19.34
N ASP A 40 -15.48 16.74 20.01
CA ASP A 40 -14.40 17.71 19.84
C ASP A 40 -13.66 17.56 18.51
N VAL A 41 -13.31 16.32 18.15
CA VAL A 41 -12.46 16.00 16.99
C VAL A 41 -13.32 15.81 15.74
N ASP A 42 -12.90 16.38 14.62
CA ASP A 42 -13.58 16.25 13.33
C ASP A 42 -12.92 15.21 12.43
N VAL A 43 -11.59 15.14 12.43
CA VAL A 43 -10.84 14.24 11.56
C VAL A 43 -9.63 13.64 12.28
N VAL A 44 -9.44 12.33 12.10
CA VAL A 44 -8.20 11.63 12.47
C VAL A 44 -7.42 11.29 11.21
N THR A 45 -6.18 11.74 11.10
CA THR A 45 -5.30 11.36 9.99
C THR A 45 -4.49 10.11 10.31
N THR A 46 -4.52 9.18 9.36
CA THR A 46 -3.83 7.90 9.42
C THR A 46 -2.88 7.77 8.23
N ALA A 47 -1.90 6.88 8.34
CA ALA A 47 -0.93 6.68 7.27
C ALA A 47 -0.17 5.35 7.34
N THR A 48 0.37 4.97 6.20
CA THR A 48 1.33 3.87 6.08
C THR A 48 2.38 4.21 5.03
N PHE A 49 3.59 3.68 5.22
CA PHE A 49 4.67 3.74 4.25
C PHE A 49 5.47 2.43 4.33
N GLY A 50 5.45 1.65 3.26
CA GLY A 50 6.15 0.38 3.22
C GLY A 50 6.09 -0.26 1.84
N PRO A 51 6.79 -1.38 1.62
CA PRO A 51 6.80 -2.09 0.35
C PRO A 51 5.40 -2.59 -0.03
N MET A 52 4.91 -2.17 -1.19
CA MET A 52 3.65 -2.59 -1.78
C MET A 52 3.92 -3.08 -3.21
N CYS A 53 4.07 -4.40 -3.36
CA CYS A 53 4.43 -5.00 -4.65
C CYS A 53 3.32 -4.86 -5.70
N SER A 54 2.06 -4.83 -5.28
CA SER A 54 0.91 -4.68 -6.18
C SER A 54 0.67 -3.22 -6.54
N SER A 55 1.68 -2.62 -7.15
CA SER A 55 1.71 -1.25 -7.63
C SER A 55 2.20 -1.18 -9.07
N GLY A 56 1.86 -0.10 -9.76
CA GLY A 56 2.26 0.14 -11.14
C GLY A 56 1.60 1.40 -11.66
N PHE A 57 1.84 1.74 -12.92
CA PHE A 57 1.19 2.88 -13.55
C PHE A 57 0.84 2.55 -15.00
N TYR A 58 -0.31 3.07 -15.44
CA TYR A 58 -0.57 3.15 -16.87
C TYR A 58 -0.15 4.51 -17.39
N PHE A 59 0.26 4.54 -18.65
CA PHE A 59 0.70 5.76 -19.30
C PHE A 59 0.41 5.75 -20.79
N ASN A 60 0.29 6.96 -21.33
CA ASN A 60 0.20 7.22 -22.75
C ASN A 60 1.42 8.05 -23.16
N PHE A 61 2.28 7.49 -24.00
CA PHE A 61 3.53 8.15 -24.42
C PHE A 61 3.39 9.00 -25.69
N GLY A 62 2.17 9.14 -26.21
CA GLY A 62 1.88 9.93 -27.41
C GLY A 62 2.34 9.28 -28.72
N HIS A 63 1.76 9.75 -29.83
CA HIS A 63 2.14 9.26 -31.16
C HIS A 63 3.36 9.96 -31.71
N SER A 64 4.23 9.17 -32.34
CA SER A 64 5.28 9.64 -33.22
C SER A 64 4.76 10.05 -34.60
N LYS A 65 5.64 10.64 -35.42
CA LYS A 65 5.45 10.81 -36.86
C LYS A 65 6.44 9.94 -37.65
N PRO A 66 5.99 8.98 -38.49
CA PRO A 66 4.62 8.52 -38.62
C PRO A 66 4.11 7.80 -37.35
N ARG A 67 2.79 7.60 -37.23
CA ARG A 67 2.14 7.00 -36.05
C ARG A 67 2.56 5.54 -35.87
N ILE A 68 2.57 5.10 -34.61
CA ILE A 68 2.86 3.73 -34.17
C ILE A 68 1.69 3.16 -33.36
N ARG A 69 1.44 1.86 -33.51
CA ARG A 69 0.60 1.06 -32.62
C ARG A 69 1.51 0.05 -31.92
N ALA A 70 2.02 0.39 -30.75
CA ALA A 70 2.96 -0.44 -30.03
C ALA A 70 2.30 -1.76 -29.58
N GLN A 71 2.95 -2.86 -29.93
CA GLN A 71 2.61 -4.21 -29.46
C GLN A 71 3.44 -4.56 -28.22
N LYS A 72 4.73 -4.22 -28.25
CA LYS A 72 5.64 -4.40 -27.12
C LYS A 72 6.25 -3.05 -26.77
N VAL A 73 6.36 -2.77 -25.48
CA VAL A 73 6.86 -1.50 -24.94
C VAL A 73 7.85 -1.80 -23.83
N TRP A 74 8.91 -1.01 -23.73
CA TRP A 74 9.86 -1.05 -22.62
C TRP A 74 10.20 0.36 -22.16
N LEU A 75 10.45 0.50 -20.86
CA LEU A 75 11.05 1.68 -20.25
C LEU A 75 12.35 1.26 -19.55
N ASN A 76 13.51 1.79 -19.98
CA ASN A 76 14.84 1.39 -19.48
C ASN A 76 15.04 -0.15 -19.48
N ASN A 77 14.72 -0.81 -20.60
CA ASN A 77 14.75 -2.27 -20.77
C ASN A 77 13.80 -3.07 -19.86
N VAL A 78 12.96 -2.41 -19.05
CA VAL A 78 11.89 -3.07 -18.28
C VAL A 78 10.64 -3.15 -19.16
N PRO A 79 10.10 -4.36 -19.43
CA PRO A 79 8.88 -4.52 -20.18
C PRO A 79 7.71 -3.74 -19.56
N ALA A 80 6.90 -3.10 -20.39
CA ALA A 80 5.60 -2.58 -20.02
C ALA A 80 4.54 -3.32 -20.85
N TYR A 81 3.45 -3.72 -20.20
CA TYR A 81 2.34 -4.40 -20.84
C TYR A 81 1.70 -3.46 -21.87
N GLY A 82 1.88 -3.80 -23.15
CA GLY A 82 1.13 -3.20 -24.26
C GLY A 82 -0.26 -3.82 -24.39
N GLY A 83 -0.93 -3.61 -25.53
CA GLY A 83 -2.21 -4.25 -25.82
C GLY A 83 -3.43 -3.58 -25.19
N LEU A 84 -3.25 -2.46 -24.47
CA LEU A 84 -4.36 -1.59 -24.05
C LEU A 84 -4.92 -0.81 -25.25
N ALA A 85 -4.04 -0.15 -26.00
CA ALA A 85 -4.35 0.56 -27.23
C ALA A 85 -3.05 0.87 -28.00
N ALA A 86 -2.99 1.93 -28.81
CA ALA A 86 -1.90 2.15 -29.75
C ALA A 86 -0.61 2.69 -29.09
N VAL A 87 -0.73 3.56 -28.10
CA VAL A 87 0.42 4.15 -27.40
C VAL A 87 0.20 4.17 -25.89
N ASP A 88 -0.65 3.26 -25.42
CA ASP A 88 -1.02 3.04 -24.03
C ASP A 88 -0.36 1.76 -23.52
N ALA A 89 0.27 1.84 -22.35
CA ALA A 89 0.94 0.72 -21.71
C ALA A 89 0.79 0.76 -20.19
N TYR A 90 1.04 -0.37 -19.53
CA TYR A 90 1.06 -0.50 -18.07
C TYR A 90 2.40 -1.08 -17.61
N LEU A 91 3.13 -0.36 -16.75
CA LEU A 91 4.34 -0.88 -16.12
C LEU A 91 4.06 -1.30 -14.68
N GLY A 92 4.23 -2.58 -14.39
CA GLY A 92 4.16 -3.13 -13.04
C GLY A 92 5.44 -2.82 -12.25
N ALA A 93 5.30 -2.47 -10.96
CA ALA A 93 6.44 -2.13 -10.11
C ALA A 93 7.42 -3.29 -9.92
N THR A 94 6.95 -4.54 -9.97
CA THR A 94 7.77 -5.74 -9.78
C THR A 94 8.39 -6.27 -11.06
N GLU A 95 8.07 -5.67 -12.21
CA GLU A 95 8.58 -6.13 -13.51
C GLU A 95 10.09 -5.93 -13.58
N LEU A 96 10.81 -6.91 -14.12
CA LEU A 96 12.27 -6.92 -14.17
C LEU A 96 12.75 -6.62 -15.59
N PRO A 97 13.96 -6.06 -15.75
CA PRO A 97 14.62 -6.05 -17.05
C PRO A 97 14.72 -7.46 -17.65
N GLU A 98 14.60 -7.58 -18.97
CA GLU A 98 14.67 -8.89 -19.65
C GLU A 98 16.00 -9.62 -19.42
N ASP A 99 17.07 -8.88 -19.15
CA ASP A 99 18.43 -9.36 -18.93
C ASP A 99 18.82 -9.49 -17.44
N ASP A 100 17.88 -9.29 -16.50
CA ASP A 100 18.16 -9.48 -15.08
C ASP A 100 18.52 -10.96 -14.80
N PRO A 101 19.62 -11.25 -14.07
CA PRO A 101 20.04 -12.62 -13.79
C PRO A 101 19.12 -13.34 -12.78
N THR A 102 18.14 -12.64 -12.21
CA THR A 102 17.19 -13.13 -11.22
C THR A 102 17.88 -13.94 -10.12
N ASN A 103 17.42 -15.16 -9.85
CA ASN A 103 17.99 -16.09 -8.89
C ASN A 103 18.95 -17.12 -9.52
N THR A 104 19.43 -16.92 -10.77
CA THR A 104 20.47 -17.79 -11.37
C THR A 104 21.77 -17.74 -10.56
N ILE A 105 22.13 -16.58 -10.01
CA ILE A 105 23.14 -16.44 -8.96
C ILE A 105 22.38 -16.15 -7.66
N TYR A 106 22.19 -17.18 -6.83
CA TYR A 106 21.36 -17.07 -5.63
C TYR A 106 22.16 -16.58 -4.40
N PRO A 107 21.63 -15.63 -3.60
CA PRO A 107 20.39 -14.90 -3.82
C PRO A 107 20.54 -13.76 -4.85
N GLY A 108 19.52 -13.58 -5.70
CA GLY A 108 19.48 -12.50 -6.69
C GLY A 108 19.46 -11.12 -6.04
N ALA A 109 20.12 -10.15 -6.67
CA ALA A 109 20.21 -8.78 -6.13
C ALA A 109 19.01 -7.88 -6.51
N PHE A 110 18.35 -8.15 -7.65
CA PHE A 110 17.17 -7.40 -8.14
C PHE A 110 17.38 -5.88 -8.12
N LYS A 111 18.50 -5.42 -8.70
CA LYS A 111 18.98 -4.03 -8.53
C LYS A 111 18.13 -2.98 -9.25
N TYR A 112 17.33 -3.40 -10.23
CA TYR A 112 16.53 -2.51 -11.06
C TYR A 112 15.25 -3.21 -11.53
N GLY A 113 14.22 -2.44 -11.82
CA GLY A 113 12.90 -2.94 -12.25
C GLY A 113 11.87 -1.83 -12.32
N GLY A 114 10.60 -2.17 -12.53
CA GLY A 114 9.54 -1.19 -12.79
C GLY A 114 9.38 -0.14 -11.69
N ALA A 115 9.55 -0.50 -10.42
CA ALA A 115 9.52 0.45 -9.30
C ALA A 115 10.62 1.51 -9.39
N HIS A 116 11.80 1.13 -9.88
CA HIS A 116 12.93 2.04 -10.06
C HIS A 116 12.69 2.97 -11.26
N VAL A 117 12.09 2.47 -12.35
CA VAL A 117 11.64 3.30 -13.47
C VAL A 117 10.62 4.35 -12.99
N ILE A 118 9.64 3.93 -12.18
CA ILE A 118 8.64 4.84 -11.60
C ILE A 118 9.32 5.90 -10.72
N GLU A 119 10.23 5.50 -9.83
CA GLU A 119 10.99 6.43 -8.98
C GLU A 119 11.80 7.45 -9.83
N GLU A 120 12.44 6.99 -10.92
CA GLU A 120 13.20 7.87 -11.80
C GLU A 120 12.32 8.89 -12.52
N LEU A 121 11.16 8.46 -13.02
CA LEU A 121 10.17 9.35 -13.66
C LEU A 121 9.67 10.43 -12.70
N VAL A 122 9.26 10.07 -11.48
CA VAL A 122 8.80 11.05 -10.48
C VAL A 122 9.94 11.91 -9.94
N SER A 123 11.18 11.46 -10.06
CA SER A 123 12.38 12.27 -9.80
C SER A 123 12.71 13.25 -10.93
N GLY A 124 11.90 13.30 -11.99
CA GLY A 124 12.10 14.17 -13.15
C GLY A 124 13.16 13.67 -14.13
N LYS A 125 13.63 12.43 -14.00
CA LYS A 125 14.59 11.85 -14.95
C LYS A 125 13.87 11.35 -16.20
N ALA A 126 14.52 11.50 -17.35
CA ALA A 126 14.09 10.85 -18.58
C ALA A 126 14.55 9.39 -18.61
N VAL A 127 13.68 8.51 -19.13
CA VAL A 127 13.91 7.07 -19.32
C VAL A 127 13.87 6.74 -20.82
N GLN A 128 14.54 5.66 -21.22
CA GLN A 128 14.54 5.16 -22.58
C GLN A 128 13.21 4.44 -22.87
N LEU A 129 12.42 4.96 -23.80
CA LEU A 129 11.27 4.28 -24.38
C LEU A 129 11.73 3.47 -25.59
N LYS A 130 11.40 2.18 -25.61
CA LYS A 130 11.46 1.35 -26.81
C LYS A 130 10.06 0.79 -27.07
N ALA A 131 9.62 0.81 -28.32
CA ALA A 131 8.39 0.12 -28.70
C ALA A 131 8.47 -0.51 -30.10
N ILE A 132 7.88 -1.70 -30.21
CA ILE A 132 7.84 -2.50 -31.44
C ILE A 132 6.38 -2.69 -31.85
N SER A 133 6.12 -2.63 -33.16
CA SER A 133 4.82 -2.82 -33.79
C SER A 133 4.94 -3.70 -35.02
N TYR A 134 3.89 -4.45 -35.33
CA TYR A 134 3.76 -5.16 -36.61
C TYR A 134 3.43 -4.22 -37.79
N GLY A 135 3.06 -2.96 -37.50
CA GLY A 135 2.69 -1.95 -38.49
C GLY A 135 1.31 -2.19 -39.12
N THR A 136 0.60 -1.09 -39.40
CA THR A 136 -0.66 -1.10 -40.16
C THR A 136 -0.74 0.14 -41.05
N ASP A 137 -1.75 0.22 -41.93
CA ASP A 137 -1.94 1.42 -42.78
C ASP A 137 -2.13 2.70 -41.95
N CYS A 138 -2.86 2.63 -40.84
CA CYS A 138 -3.06 3.76 -39.92
C CYS A 138 -1.83 4.04 -39.04
N TYR A 139 -0.99 3.03 -38.80
CA TYR A 139 0.14 3.06 -37.88
C TYR A 139 1.38 2.41 -38.53
N PRO A 140 1.98 3.05 -39.56
CA PRO A 140 2.97 2.37 -40.39
C PRO A 140 4.35 2.25 -39.74
N ARG A 141 4.61 3.00 -38.65
CA ARG A 141 5.87 2.88 -37.92
C ARG A 141 5.93 1.54 -37.18
N LYS A 142 7.00 0.78 -37.40
CA LYS A 142 7.24 -0.53 -36.79
C LYS A 142 8.12 -0.50 -35.54
N GLU A 143 8.93 0.55 -35.40
CA GLU A 143 9.83 0.70 -34.25
C GLU A 143 10.01 2.17 -33.86
N ILE A 144 10.15 2.39 -32.56
CA ILE A 144 10.61 3.64 -32.00
C ILE A 144 11.52 3.37 -30.81
N GLU A 145 12.62 4.11 -30.75
CA GLU A 145 13.51 4.17 -29.61
C GLU A 145 13.84 5.64 -29.36
N THR A 146 13.56 6.12 -28.15
CA THR A 146 13.74 7.53 -27.78
C THR A 146 13.87 7.68 -26.26
N ARG A 147 14.09 8.89 -25.76
CA ARG A 147 13.98 9.22 -24.34
C ARG A 147 12.72 10.02 -24.08
N ILE A 148 12.01 9.67 -23.02
CA ILE A 148 10.84 10.40 -22.54
C ILE A 148 10.95 10.65 -21.04
N SER A 149 10.40 11.75 -20.57
CA SER A 149 10.21 12.09 -19.16
C SER A 149 8.72 12.03 -18.80
N LEU A 150 8.42 12.18 -17.52
CA LEU A 150 7.04 12.27 -17.03
C LEU A 150 6.26 13.44 -17.64
N ASN A 151 6.96 14.52 -18.05
CA ASN A 151 6.36 15.69 -18.69
C ASN A 151 5.99 15.45 -20.17
N ASP A 152 6.62 14.47 -20.81
CA ASP A 152 6.36 14.13 -22.22
C ASP A 152 5.16 13.18 -22.39
N MET A 153 4.73 12.52 -21.30
CA MET A 153 3.58 11.62 -21.31
C MET A 153 2.28 12.42 -21.28
N ASN A 154 1.27 12.01 -22.06
CA ASN A 154 -0.07 12.63 -21.98
C ASN A 154 -0.71 12.30 -20.63
N GLU A 155 -0.84 11.00 -20.35
CA GLU A 155 -1.30 10.45 -19.09
C GLU A 155 -0.17 9.65 -18.43
N ALA A 156 -0.06 9.78 -17.11
CA ALA A 156 0.76 8.93 -16.27
C ALA A 156 0.05 8.78 -14.93
N VAL A 157 -0.60 7.64 -14.71
CA VAL A 157 -1.49 7.45 -13.57
C VAL A 157 -1.03 6.23 -12.79
N LEU A 158 -0.65 6.46 -11.53
CA LEU A 158 -0.39 5.39 -10.59
C LEU A 158 -1.69 4.61 -10.39
N PHE A 159 -1.68 3.32 -10.65
CA PHE A 159 -2.79 2.42 -10.40
C PHE A 159 -2.29 1.19 -9.67
N ASN A 160 -2.65 1.12 -8.38
CA ASN A 160 -2.23 0.06 -7.50
C ASN A 160 -3.44 -0.81 -7.19
N PRO A 161 -3.56 -2.01 -7.77
CA PRO A 161 -4.72 -2.86 -7.58
C PRO A 161 -4.82 -3.43 -6.16
N ARG A 162 -3.78 -3.31 -5.32
CA ARG A 162 -3.80 -3.77 -3.93
C ARG A 162 -2.73 -3.10 -3.08
N ASN A 163 -3.13 -2.26 -2.14
CA ASN A 163 -2.28 -1.51 -1.22
C ASN A 163 -2.92 -1.43 0.18
N ALA A 164 -2.22 -0.80 1.12
CA ALA A 164 -2.71 -0.51 2.48
C ALA A 164 -3.37 -1.70 3.17
N TYR A 165 -2.70 -2.85 3.19
CA TYR A 165 -3.21 -4.10 3.77
C TYR A 165 -3.66 -3.92 5.23
N GLN A 166 -4.84 -4.45 5.55
CA GLN A 166 -5.40 -4.47 6.89
C GLN A 166 -4.81 -5.66 7.66
N ASN A 167 -3.82 -5.35 8.50
CA ASN A 167 -3.00 -6.33 9.22
C ASN A 167 -2.28 -7.32 8.28
N TYR A 168 -1.38 -8.12 8.84
CA TYR A 168 -0.57 -9.07 8.08
C TYR A 168 0.03 -10.16 8.98
N ASN A 169 0.78 -11.08 8.36
CA ASN A 169 1.58 -12.06 9.08
C ASN A 169 2.86 -11.45 9.66
N VAL A 170 3.34 -12.05 10.75
CA VAL A 170 4.73 -11.93 11.23
C VAL A 170 5.49 -13.14 10.72
N ALA A 171 6.53 -12.92 9.92
CA ALA A 171 7.28 -13.97 9.26
C ALA A 171 8.50 -14.40 10.07
N THR A 172 8.66 -15.69 10.32
CA THR A 172 9.88 -16.29 10.86
C THR A 172 10.32 -17.50 10.03
N ASN A 173 11.45 -18.10 10.38
CA ASN A 173 12.03 -19.23 9.65
C ASN A 173 12.47 -20.33 10.62
N CYS A 174 11.73 -21.43 10.65
CA CYS A 174 12.04 -22.57 11.52
C CYS A 174 13.13 -23.50 10.96
N SER A 175 13.46 -23.40 9.66
CA SER A 175 14.46 -24.25 9.00
C SER A 175 15.90 -23.94 9.43
N ASP A 176 16.84 -24.75 8.96
CA ASP A 176 18.26 -24.66 9.26
C ASP A 176 19.08 -23.76 8.30
N LYS A 177 18.45 -23.25 7.24
CA LYS A 177 19.04 -22.35 6.23
C LYS A 177 18.41 -20.97 6.23
N VAL A 178 19.16 -19.97 5.75
CA VAL A 178 18.61 -18.62 5.49
C VAL A 178 17.60 -18.71 4.35
N ILE A 179 16.47 -18.02 4.48
CA ILE A 179 15.49 -17.86 3.40
C ILE A 179 15.29 -16.38 3.05
N TYR A 180 15.00 -16.12 1.79
CA TYR A 180 14.85 -14.79 1.21
C TYR A 180 13.41 -14.62 0.74
N THR A 181 12.70 -13.66 1.31
CA THR A 181 11.24 -13.52 1.14
C THR A 181 10.85 -12.07 0.88
N TYR A 182 9.59 -11.83 0.52
CA TYR A 182 9.03 -10.48 0.49
C TYR A 182 8.89 -9.85 1.88
N MET A 183 9.07 -10.65 2.94
CA MET A 183 9.19 -10.16 4.31
C MET A 183 10.65 -9.88 4.68
N GLY A 184 11.57 -9.87 3.71
CA GLY A 184 13.01 -9.70 3.92
C GLY A 184 13.74 -11.03 4.18
N ILE A 185 14.98 -10.91 4.64
CA ILE A 185 15.84 -12.06 4.97
C ILE A 185 15.41 -12.62 6.32
N LEU A 186 15.14 -13.92 6.37
CA LEU A 186 14.80 -14.64 7.60
C LEU A 186 15.89 -15.66 7.92
N GLN A 187 16.51 -15.47 9.08
CA GLN A 187 17.62 -16.24 9.61
C GLN A 187 17.15 -17.61 10.12
N PRO A 188 17.97 -18.66 9.97
CA PRO A 188 17.60 -20.01 10.36
C PRO A 188 17.29 -20.14 11.85
N ARG A 189 16.52 -21.19 12.19
CA ARG A 189 16.17 -21.59 13.56
C ARG A 189 15.55 -20.46 14.37
N MET A 190 14.62 -19.72 13.76
CA MET A 190 13.96 -18.52 14.29
C MET A 190 15.00 -17.49 14.72
N GLY A 191 15.90 -17.10 13.81
CA GLY A 191 16.94 -16.10 14.11
C GLY A 191 16.42 -14.66 14.16
N ASN A 192 15.29 -14.39 13.49
CA ASN A 192 14.55 -13.12 13.53
C ASN A 192 13.09 -13.33 13.13
N ALA A 193 12.26 -12.32 13.37
CA ALA A 193 10.91 -12.22 12.84
C ALA A 193 10.65 -10.86 12.19
N ASN A 194 10.15 -10.84 10.97
CA ASN A 194 9.85 -9.59 10.26
C ASN A 194 8.33 -9.37 10.15
N TYR A 195 7.91 -8.12 10.20
CA TYR A 195 6.50 -7.73 10.13
C TYR A 195 6.31 -6.49 9.26
N SER A 196 5.08 -6.26 8.78
CA SER A 196 4.74 -5.09 7.97
C SER A 196 3.39 -4.52 8.38
N SER A 197 3.39 -3.23 8.73
CA SER A 197 2.26 -2.32 8.94
C SER A 197 2.73 -1.19 9.86
N ALA A 198 2.05 -0.04 9.82
CA ALA A 198 2.26 1.04 10.76
C ALA A 198 1.57 0.79 12.13
N GLY A 199 0.88 -0.33 12.33
CA GLY A 199 0.15 -0.62 13.56
C GLY A 199 -0.95 0.40 13.79
N GLN A 200 -0.97 1.05 14.96
CA GLN A 200 -1.97 2.07 15.32
C GLN A 200 -2.05 3.27 14.37
N LEU A 201 -1.04 3.56 13.53
CA LEU A 201 -1.14 4.60 12.51
C LEU A 201 -1.81 4.12 11.21
N SER A 202 -1.97 2.81 11.01
CA SER A 202 -2.43 2.24 9.73
C SER A 202 -3.89 2.58 9.43
N PRO A 203 -4.24 3.04 8.21
CA PRO A 203 -5.59 3.44 7.86
C PRO A 203 -6.67 2.39 8.15
N LEU A 204 -6.52 1.18 7.59
CA LEU A 204 -7.55 0.15 7.73
C LEU A 204 -7.62 -0.47 9.13
N LEU A 205 -6.62 -0.25 10.00
CA LEU A 205 -6.71 -0.67 11.40
C LEU A 205 -7.52 0.32 12.25
N ASN A 206 -7.54 1.59 11.85
CA ASN A 206 -8.35 2.65 12.46
C ASN A 206 -9.79 2.71 11.90
N ASP A 207 -10.04 2.05 10.77
CA ASP A 207 -11.38 1.81 10.24
C ASP A 207 -11.60 0.30 10.00
N PRO A 208 -11.66 -0.51 11.08
CA PRO A 208 -11.59 -1.96 10.99
C PRO A 208 -12.75 -2.60 10.23
N LEU A 209 -13.88 -1.90 10.13
CA LEU A 209 -15.11 -2.35 9.48
C LEU A 209 -15.43 -1.59 8.18
N TYR A 210 -14.53 -0.71 7.72
CA TYR A 210 -14.69 0.12 6.52
C TYR A 210 -15.93 1.04 6.57
N LEU A 211 -16.18 1.63 7.74
CA LEU A 211 -17.33 2.51 7.99
C LEU A 211 -17.20 3.85 7.28
N THR A 212 -15.98 4.27 6.96
CA THR A 212 -15.68 5.59 6.37
C THR A 212 -14.88 5.49 5.07
N ILE A 213 -14.07 4.45 4.92
CA ILE A 213 -13.24 4.23 3.74
C ILE A 213 -14.01 3.41 2.72
N GLY A 214 -14.24 3.99 1.55
CA GLY A 214 -15.01 3.41 0.45
C GLY A 214 -14.54 3.89 -0.92
N ILE A 215 -15.23 3.49 -1.97
CA ILE A 215 -14.94 3.94 -3.34
C ILE A 215 -15.20 5.44 -3.41
N GLY A 216 -14.22 6.21 -3.88
CA GLY A 216 -14.28 7.67 -3.94
C GLY A 216 -13.67 8.39 -2.73
N THR A 217 -13.22 7.67 -1.69
CA THR A 217 -12.48 8.28 -0.59
C THR A 217 -11.20 8.92 -1.12
N ARG A 218 -11.07 10.25 -0.94
CA ARG A 218 -9.90 11.04 -1.31
C ARG A 218 -8.78 10.80 -0.30
N ILE A 219 -7.56 10.58 -0.80
CA ILE A 219 -6.41 10.18 0.02
C ILE A 219 -5.15 10.97 -0.36
N PHE A 220 -4.18 11.00 0.55
CA PHE A 220 -2.80 11.28 0.21
C PHE A 220 -2.22 10.03 -0.45
N LEU A 221 -1.65 10.16 -1.65
CA LEU A 221 -1.03 9.05 -2.38
C LEU A 221 0.27 9.52 -3.03
N GLY A 222 1.40 8.95 -2.61
CA GLY A 222 2.69 9.22 -3.25
C GLY A 222 3.15 10.68 -3.19
N GLY A 223 2.62 11.51 -2.28
CA GLY A 223 2.91 12.95 -2.24
C GLY A 223 1.89 13.84 -2.94
N GLY A 224 0.97 13.25 -3.71
CA GLY A 224 -0.14 13.95 -4.36
C GLY A 224 -1.49 13.53 -3.79
N ILE A 225 -2.55 13.85 -4.55
CA ILE A 225 -3.91 13.42 -4.26
C ILE A 225 -4.20 12.13 -5.03
N GLY A 226 -4.81 11.17 -4.35
CA GLY A 226 -5.35 9.96 -4.95
C GLY A 226 -6.74 9.65 -4.45
N TYR A 227 -7.28 8.54 -4.92
CA TYR A 227 -8.60 8.04 -4.54
C TYR A 227 -8.57 6.54 -4.33
N VAL A 228 -9.35 6.05 -3.38
CA VAL A 228 -9.76 4.65 -3.32
C VAL A 228 -10.74 4.40 -4.44
N VAL A 229 -10.47 3.40 -5.27
CA VAL A 229 -11.27 3.11 -6.47
C VAL A 229 -11.90 1.73 -6.48
N TRP A 230 -11.46 0.85 -5.57
CA TRP A 230 -12.04 -0.45 -5.32
C TRP A 230 -11.50 -1.02 -4.00
N GLN A 231 -12.01 -2.15 -3.54
CA GLN A 231 -11.51 -2.84 -2.35
C GLN A 231 -10.11 -3.46 -2.52
N GLY A 232 -9.59 -3.50 -3.75
CA GLY A 232 -8.32 -4.15 -4.06
C GLY A 232 -8.40 -5.67 -4.18
N THR A 233 -7.38 -6.25 -4.82
CA THR A 233 -7.27 -7.71 -4.94
C THR A 233 -6.93 -8.34 -3.59
N GLN A 234 -7.38 -9.57 -3.36
CA GLN A 234 -7.19 -10.28 -2.07
C GLN A 234 -7.84 -9.62 -0.85
N HIS A 235 -8.77 -8.68 -1.05
CA HIS A 235 -9.56 -8.10 0.02
C HIS A 235 -10.36 -9.20 0.75
N ASN A 236 -10.03 -9.44 2.02
CA ASN A 236 -10.64 -10.48 2.85
C ASN A 236 -11.23 -9.89 4.14
N PRO A 237 -12.43 -9.31 4.09
CA PRO A 237 -13.01 -8.62 5.24
C PRO A 237 -13.47 -9.60 6.33
N CYS A 238 -13.75 -10.86 5.96
CA CYS A 238 -14.23 -11.93 6.84
C CYS A 238 -13.12 -12.67 7.61
N ALA A 239 -11.88 -12.17 7.56
CA ALA A 239 -10.78 -12.73 8.34
C ALA A 239 -11.06 -12.71 9.86
N LEU A 240 -10.40 -13.61 10.62
CA LEU A 240 -10.52 -13.70 12.08
C LEU A 240 -10.24 -12.33 12.73
N ARG A 241 -11.11 -11.91 13.66
CA ARG A 241 -11.07 -10.61 14.35
C ARG A 241 -11.13 -10.77 15.87
N GLY A 242 -10.58 -9.79 16.59
CA GLY A 242 -10.69 -9.69 18.05
C GLY A 242 -12.03 -9.08 18.49
N GLU A 243 -12.21 -8.93 19.80
CA GLU A 243 -13.40 -8.29 20.39
C GLU A 243 -13.56 -6.84 19.93
N ASN A 244 -12.44 -6.12 19.79
CA ASN A 244 -12.36 -4.76 19.24
C ASN A 244 -12.57 -4.68 17.71
N LYS A 245 -12.99 -5.78 17.06
CA LYS A 245 -13.24 -5.90 15.60
C LYS A 245 -12.00 -5.76 14.71
N VAL A 246 -10.84 -5.44 15.26
CA VAL A 246 -9.57 -5.39 14.54
C VAL A 246 -9.21 -6.82 14.09
N PRO A 247 -8.79 -7.02 12.84
CA PRO A 247 -8.44 -8.35 12.36
C PRO A 247 -7.16 -8.85 13.02
N LYS A 248 -7.11 -10.14 13.30
CA LYS A 248 -5.95 -10.88 13.82
C LYS A 248 -5.14 -11.54 12.70
N ARG A 249 -5.57 -11.43 11.45
CA ARG A 249 -4.95 -12.01 10.24
C ARG A 249 -4.94 -10.95 9.14
N GLY A 250 -4.22 -11.20 8.05
CA GLY A 250 -4.34 -10.36 6.84
C GLY A 250 -5.78 -10.33 6.34
N ALA A 251 -6.34 -9.13 6.18
CA ALA A 251 -7.76 -8.92 5.93
C ALA A 251 -8.00 -8.05 4.68
N GLY A 252 -8.63 -6.88 4.83
CA GLY A 252 -8.90 -5.96 3.73
C GLY A 252 -7.66 -5.34 3.09
N THR A 253 -7.89 -4.77 1.91
CA THR A 253 -6.90 -4.01 1.13
C THR A 253 -7.59 -2.79 0.51
N LEU A 254 -6.86 -1.96 -0.22
CA LEU A 254 -7.39 -0.88 -1.06
C LEU A 254 -6.82 -0.97 -2.47
N ALA A 255 -7.66 -0.80 -3.50
CA ALA A 255 -7.18 -0.37 -4.81
C ALA A 255 -7.18 1.16 -4.85
N VAL A 256 -6.07 1.75 -5.28
CA VAL A 256 -5.91 3.20 -5.30
C VAL A 256 -5.41 3.68 -6.65
N LEU A 257 -5.81 4.88 -7.05
CA LEU A 257 -5.26 5.56 -8.21
C LEU A 257 -5.00 7.04 -7.94
N GLY A 258 -4.03 7.60 -8.65
CA GLY A 258 -3.72 9.02 -8.57
C GLY A 258 -2.79 9.45 -9.71
N ASP A 259 -2.79 10.75 -10.00
CA ASP A 259 -1.94 11.33 -11.03
C ASP A 259 -0.46 11.27 -10.60
N LEU A 260 0.34 10.49 -11.34
CA LEU A 260 1.75 10.28 -11.04
C LEU A 260 2.55 11.59 -11.18
N LYS A 261 2.06 12.55 -11.99
CA LYS A 261 2.69 13.86 -12.20
C LYS A 261 2.69 14.76 -10.96
N GLN A 262 1.83 14.46 -9.99
CA GLN A 262 1.74 15.19 -8.71
C GLN A 262 2.54 14.53 -7.59
N MET A 263 3.15 13.37 -7.86
CA MET A 263 3.80 12.54 -6.85
C MET A 263 5.29 12.88 -6.73
N SER A 264 5.90 12.41 -5.64
CA SER A 264 7.27 12.73 -5.28
C SER A 264 8.07 11.48 -4.97
N PRO A 265 9.38 11.44 -5.33
CA PRO A 265 10.25 10.33 -4.97
C PRO A 265 10.46 10.20 -3.47
N ALA A 266 10.05 11.17 -2.64
CA ALA A 266 10.06 11.02 -1.19
C ALA A 266 9.04 9.95 -0.70
N TRP A 267 8.02 9.68 -1.50
CA TRP A 267 6.86 8.85 -1.15
C TRP A 267 6.62 7.67 -2.10
N LEU A 268 7.34 7.63 -3.21
CA LEU A 268 7.42 6.50 -4.13
C LEU A 268 8.89 6.13 -4.33
N LYS A 269 9.30 5.00 -3.74
CA LYS A 269 10.69 4.53 -3.76
C LYS A 269 10.79 3.13 -4.33
N GLY A 270 11.72 2.90 -5.26
CA GLY A 270 12.13 1.57 -5.67
C GLY A 270 12.78 0.82 -4.51
N VAL A 271 12.42 -0.45 -4.35
CA VAL A 271 12.96 -1.32 -3.30
C VAL A 271 13.45 -2.62 -3.94
N SER A 272 14.72 -2.95 -3.71
CA SER A 272 15.29 -4.26 -4.06
C SER A 272 15.25 -5.18 -2.85
N MET A 273 14.58 -6.32 -2.99
CA MET A 273 14.53 -7.37 -1.96
C MET A 273 15.39 -8.55 -2.40
N ILE A 274 16.57 -8.69 -1.78
CA ILE A 274 17.53 -9.75 -2.08
C ILE A 274 16.84 -11.12 -2.05
N GLY A 275 17.04 -11.92 -3.10
CA GLY A 275 16.49 -13.26 -3.29
C GLY A 275 14.98 -13.32 -3.57
N TYR A 276 14.26 -12.19 -3.53
CA TYR A 276 12.82 -12.14 -3.76
C TYR A 276 12.42 -11.37 -5.03
N GLY A 277 12.85 -10.11 -5.19
CA GLY A 277 12.42 -9.29 -6.32
C GLY A 277 12.46 -7.78 -6.07
N VAL A 278 11.95 -7.02 -7.05
CA VAL A 278 11.70 -5.58 -6.91
C VAL A 278 10.32 -5.33 -6.32
N SER A 279 10.18 -4.28 -5.52
CA SER A 279 8.93 -3.76 -4.98
C SER A 279 8.98 -2.22 -4.96
N MET A 280 7.86 -1.57 -4.65
CA MET A 280 7.80 -0.12 -4.47
C MET A 280 7.35 0.21 -3.06
N ALA A 281 8.10 1.04 -2.33
CA ALA A 281 7.59 1.62 -1.10
C ALA A 281 6.67 2.80 -1.45
N VAL A 282 5.43 2.74 -0.97
CA VAL A 282 4.37 3.70 -1.31
C VAL A 282 3.86 4.37 -0.03
N GLY A 283 3.80 5.69 -0.05
CA GLY A 283 3.16 6.49 0.99
C GLY A 283 1.66 6.66 0.75
N ILE A 284 0.85 6.24 1.71
CA ILE A 284 -0.61 6.40 1.69
C ILE A 284 -1.05 7.02 3.01
N GLY A 285 -1.85 8.09 2.92
CA GLY A 285 -2.51 8.71 4.07
C GLY A 285 -4.01 8.79 3.83
N VAL A 286 -4.81 8.42 4.83
CA VAL A 286 -6.27 8.40 4.73
C VAL A 286 -6.85 9.22 5.89
N PRO A 287 -7.70 10.22 5.62
CA PRO A 287 -8.42 10.92 6.67
C PRO A 287 -9.66 10.10 7.06
N ILE A 288 -9.83 9.89 8.37
CA ILE A 288 -11.02 9.24 8.93
C ILE A 288 -11.90 10.35 9.55
N PRO A 289 -13.06 10.66 8.96
CA PRO A 289 -13.99 11.61 9.55
C PRO A 289 -14.63 11.02 10.81
N ILE A 290 -14.60 11.76 11.92
CA ILE A 290 -15.21 11.31 13.16
C ILE A 290 -16.69 11.65 13.13
N LEU A 291 -17.50 10.73 12.58
CA LEU A 291 -18.94 10.93 12.42
C LEU A 291 -19.71 10.60 13.69
N ASN A 292 -19.21 9.69 14.52
CA ASN A 292 -19.86 9.22 15.75
C ASN A 292 -18.84 8.63 16.75
N GLU A 293 -19.33 8.22 17.92
CA GLU A 293 -18.51 7.64 18.99
C GLU A 293 -17.86 6.31 18.61
N GLU A 294 -18.54 5.49 17.80
CA GLU A 294 -18.01 4.20 17.34
C GLU A 294 -16.77 4.37 16.45
N ILE A 295 -16.83 5.28 15.47
CA ILE A 295 -15.67 5.61 14.63
C ILE A 295 -14.54 6.19 15.48
N CYS A 296 -14.86 7.09 16.43
CA CYS A 296 -13.85 7.64 17.34
C CYS A 296 -13.15 6.54 18.16
N GLN A 297 -13.90 5.58 18.69
CA GLN A 297 -13.36 4.44 19.41
C GLN A 297 -12.41 3.61 18.55
N PHE A 298 -12.76 3.34 17.28
CA PHE A 298 -11.90 2.59 16.37
C PHE A 298 -10.61 3.32 16.02
N THR A 299 -10.65 4.65 15.90
CA THR A 299 -9.44 5.45 15.65
C THR A 299 -8.49 5.53 16.85
N ALA A 300 -8.92 5.11 18.04
CA ALA A 300 -8.10 5.08 19.25
C ALA A 300 -7.48 3.70 19.53
N VAL A 301 -7.41 2.82 18.53
CA VAL A 301 -6.79 1.49 18.64
C VAL A 301 -5.30 1.60 18.98
N ARG A 302 -4.83 0.81 19.94
CA ARG A 302 -3.41 0.78 20.33
C ARG A 302 -2.67 -0.41 19.72
N ASP A 303 -1.37 -0.25 19.56
CA ASP A 303 -0.49 -1.34 19.14
C ASP A 303 -0.58 -2.59 20.03
N ALA A 304 -0.88 -2.44 21.33
CA ALA A 304 -1.07 -3.55 22.27
C ALA A 304 -2.36 -4.36 22.00
N GLU A 305 -3.31 -3.80 21.25
CA GLU A 305 -4.63 -4.37 20.96
C GLU A 305 -4.71 -4.93 19.53
N ILE A 306 -3.66 -4.74 18.73
CA ILE A 306 -3.56 -5.24 17.36
C ILE A 306 -2.70 -6.50 17.40
N TYR A 307 -3.30 -7.66 17.15
CA TYR A 307 -2.61 -8.96 17.16
C TYR A 307 -2.32 -9.44 15.74
N ALA A 308 -1.19 -10.11 15.53
CA ALA A 308 -0.78 -10.70 14.27
C ALA A 308 -0.25 -12.14 14.48
N PRO A 309 -0.44 -13.05 13.51
CA PRO A 309 0.03 -14.42 13.64
C PRO A 309 1.52 -14.51 13.30
N VAL A 310 2.29 -15.26 14.09
CA VAL A 310 3.64 -15.66 13.73
C VAL A 310 3.57 -16.93 12.88
N ILE A 311 4.05 -16.84 11.64
CA ILE A 311 4.00 -17.92 10.64
C ILE A 311 5.42 -18.32 10.24
N ASP A 312 5.65 -19.62 10.08
CA ASP A 312 6.89 -20.13 9.50
C ASP A 312 6.87 -20.02 7.96
N TYR A 313 7.78 -19.20 7.43
CA TYR A 313 7.91 -18.97 5.99
C TYR A 313 8.77 -20.03 5.29
N SER A 314 9.40 -20.94 6.04
CA SER A 314 10.21 -22.02 5.46
C SER A 314 9.37 -23.22 5.01
N LYS A 315 8.20 -23.43 5.61
CA LYS A 315 7.29 -24.53 5.30
C LYS A 315 5.83 -24.10 5.17
N THR A 316 5.25 -23.52 6.23
CA THR A 316 3.81 -23.27 6.32
C THR A 316 3.32 -22.31 5.23
N TYR A 317 3.96 -21.14 5.09
CA TYR A 317 3.57 -20.15 4.09
C TYR A 317 3.63 -20.67 2.64
N PRO A 318 4.77 -21.23 2.14
CA PRO A 318 4.86 -21.66 0.74
C PRO A 318 3.95 -22.84 0.39
N GLN A 319 3.52 -23.64 1.37
CA GLN A 319 2.59 -24.76 1.17
C GLN A 319 1.12 -24.39 1.35
N MET A 320 0.81 -23.10 1.58
CA MET A 320 -0.55 -22.62 1.87
C MET A 320 -1.20 -23.33 3.08
N GLU A 321 -0.39 -23.77 4.05
CA GLU A 321 -0.86 -24.33 5.32
C GLU A 321 -1.35 -23.21 6.26
N SER A 322 -2.15 -23.55 7.27
CA SER A 322 -2.75 -22.58 8.19
C SER A 322 -2.15 -22.56 9.60
N ASP A 323 -0.99 -23.19 9.80
CA ASP A 323 -0.35 -23.29 11.12
C ASP A 323 0.11 -21.92 11.63
N VAL A 324 -0.20 -21.63 12.89
CA VAL A 324 0.21 -20.41 13.59
C VAL A 324 1.07 -20.81 14.79
N LEU A 325 2.32 -20.34 14.82
CA LEU A 325 3.25 -20.66 15.91
C LEU A 325 2.80 -20.01 17.24
N CYS A 326 2.44 -18.73 17.17
CA CYS A 326 1.83 -17.98 18.26
C CYS A 326 1.20 -16.69 17.70
N GLU A 327 0.55 -15.91 18.56
CA GLU A 327 0.10 -14.55 18.23
C GLU A 327 0.86 -13.55 19.09
N VAL A 328 1.24 -12.43 18.48
CA VAL A 328 1.92 -11.31 19.14
C VAL A 328 1.21 -10.02 18.78
N ASN A 329 1.37 -8.97 19.59
CA ASN A 329 0.81 -7.66 19.29
C ASN A 329 1.87 -6.68 18.76
N TYR A 330 1.41 -5.58 18.16
CA TYR A 330 2.31 -4.59 17.57
C TYR A 330 3.17 -3.85 18.60
N SER A 331 2.75 -3.78 19.87
CA SER A 331 3.56 -3.19 20.94
C SER A 331 4.78 -4.06 21.21
N GLN A 332 4.61 -5.38 21.29
CA GLN A 332 5.71 -6.34 21.38
C GLN A 332 6.61 -6.28 20.14
N LEU A 333 6.03 -6.26 18.94
CA LEU A 333 6.81 -6.17 17.70
C LEU A 333 7.68 -4.91 17.64
N LYS A 334 7.14 -3.77 18.06
CA LYS A 334 7.84 -2.47 18.10
C LYS A 334 8.87 -2.38 19.24
N SER A 335 8.83 -3.26 20.23
CA SER A 335 9.85 -3.33 21.30
C SER A 335 11.22 -3.81 20.79
N GLY A 336 11.25 -4.44 19.61
CA GLY A 336 12.48 -4.94 18.98
C GLY A 336 12.74 -6.43 19.19
N SER A 337 11.91 -7.13 20.00
CA SER A 337 11.99 -8.58 20.15
C SER A 337 10.67 -9.21 20.62
N ILE A 338 10.46 -10.49 20.31
CA ILE A 338 9.29 -11.28 20.74
C ILE A 338 9.71 -12.67 21.23
N ILE A 339 8.85 -13.31 22.02
CA ILE A 339 9.04 -14.70 22.46
C ILE A 339 8.22 -15.63 21.56
N VAL A 340 8.90 -16.57 20.90
CA VAL A 340 8.28 -17.63 20.08
C VAL A 340 8.83 -18.96 20.54
N ASN A 341 7.97 -19.89 20.96
CA ASN A 341 8.35 -21.20 21.50
C ASN A 341 9.43 -21.12 22.60
N GLY A 342 9.29 -20.16 23.52
CA GLY A 342 10.25 -19.93 24.62
C GLY A 342 11.58 -19.28 24.20
N LYS A 343 11.78 -19.00 22.91
CA LYS A 343 12.98 -18.33 22.40
C LYS A 343 12.70 -16.83 22.21
N ASN A 344 13.59 -15.98 22.71
CA ASN A 344 13.58 -14.56 22.39
C ASN A 344 14.21 -14.32 21.01
N ILE A 345 13.48 -13.67 20.11
CA ILE A 345 13.91 -13.43 18.72
C ILE A 345 13.77 -11.94 18.37
N PRO A 346 14.76 -11.33 17.69
CA PRO A 346 14.69 -9.93 17.29
C PRO A 346 13.63 -9.71 16.21
N THR A 347 13.00 -8.54 16.23
CA THR A 347 11.98 -8.16 15.25
C THR A 347 12.45 -7.07 14.28
N GLY A 348 11.96 -7.14 13.04
CA GLY A 348 12.24 -6.14 12.00
C GLY A 348 10.98 -5.65 11.30
N GLY A 349 10.74 -4.34 11.31
CA GLY A 349 9.63 -3.72 10.59
C GLY A 349 10.00 -3.36 9.15
N LEU A 350 9.20 -3.79 8.18
CA LEU A 350 9.35 -3.43 6.75
C LEU A 350 8.70 -2.09 6.42
N SER A 351 7.68 -1.70 7.19
CA SER A 351 7.04 -0.39 7.07
C SER A 351 7.80 0.64 7.90
N SER A 352 8.07 1.81 7.34
CA SER A 352 8.70 2.91 8.09
C SER A 352 7.63 3.67 8.87
N TYR A 353 7.59 3.45 10.19
CA TYR A 353 6.69 4.17 11.08
C TYR A 353 6.98 5.68 11.11
N ALA A 354 8.25 6.07 11.03
CA ALA A 354 8.65 7.48 10.96
C ALA A 354 8.09 8.18 9.71
N LYS A 355 8.16 7.51 8.54
CA LYS A 355 7.57 8.04 7.30
C LYS A 355 6.04 8.06 7.35
N ALA A 356 5.40 7.04 7.93
CA ALA A 356 3.95 7.05 8.14
C ALA A 356 3.52 8.25 9.01
N ARG A 357 4.23 8.52 10.12
CA ARG A 357 3.97 9.69 10.95
C ARG A 357 4.14 11.01 10.19
N GLU A 358 5.17 11.12 9.35
CA GLU A 358 5.39 12.30 8.49
C GLU A 358 4.19 12.51 7.55
N ILE A 359 3.70 11.45 6.89
CA ILE A 359 2.51 11.51 6.02
C ILE A 359 1.25 11.93 6.79
N ALA A 360 1.00 11.33 7.96
CA ALA A 360 -0.18 11.66 8.77
C ALA A 360 -0.20 13.15 9.16
N ASN A 361 0.96 13.73 9.46
CA ASN A 361 1.11 15.15 9.74
C ASN A 361 0.95 16.02 8.50
N ILE A 362 1.51 15.63 7.35
CA ILE A 362 1.30 16.36 6.08
C ILE A 362 -0.19 16.44 5.73
N LEU A 363 -0.89 15.29 5.80
CA LEU A 363 -2.32 15.23 5.54
C LEU A 363 -3.12 16.06 6.56
N LYS A 364 -2.74 16.03 7.84
CA LYS A 364 -3.33 16.87 8.89
C LYS A 364 -3.21 18.35 8.55
N GLU A 365 -2.05 18.80 8.10
CA GLU A 365 -1.82 20.19 7.73
C GLU A 365 -2.56 20.60 6.45
N TRP A 366 -2.65 19.73 5.43
CA TRP A 366 -3.46 20.01 4.24
C TRP A 366 -4.94 20.21 4.58
N ILE A 367 -5.47 19.39 5.49
CA ILE A 367 -6.87 19.49 5.92
C ILE A 367 -7.07 20.76 6.74
N LYS A 368 -6.20 21.06 7.72
CA LYS A 368 -6.30 22.28 8.54
C LYS A 368 -6.23 23.57 7.73
N LYS A 369 -5.47 23.58 6.63
CA LYS A 369 -5.36 24.73 5.71
C LYS A 369 -6.56 24.89 4.78
N GLY A 370 -7.40 23.87 4.64
CA GLY A 370 -8.49 23.84 3.66
C GLY A 370 -8.08 23.42 2.25
N ASP A 371 -6.81 23.06 2.04
CA ASP A 371 -6.29 22.56 0.75
C ASP A 371 -6.83 21.14 0.42
N PHE A 372 -7.28 20.43 1.46
CA PHE A 372 -7.82 19.08 1.35
C PHE A 372 -9.18 18.99 2.05
N LEU A 373 -10.24 18.87 1.24
CA LEU A 373 -11.58 18.51 1.68
C LEU A 373 -11.81 17.01 1.58
N LEU A 374 -12.62 16.50 2.50
CA LEU A 374 -13.03 15.10 2.56
C LEU A 374 -14.08 14.80 1.50
N THR A 375 -14.15 13.55 1.06
CA THR A 375 -15.18 13.04 0.16
C THR A 375 -16.01 11.97 0.84
N GLU A 376 -17.28 11.90 0.48
CA GLU A 376 -18.14 10.78 0.87
C GLU A 376 -17.84 9.56 0.00
N PRO A 377 -17.80 8.35 0.57
CA PRO A 377 -17.72 7.15 -0.25
C PRO A 377 -19.00 7.01 -1.08
N VAL A 378 -18.84 6.81 -2.38
CA VAL A 378 -19.94 6.52 -3.30
C VAL A 378 -20.53 5.14 -2.98
N ILE A 379 -19.66 4.19 -2.62
CA ILE A 379 -20.01 2.83 -2.24
C ILE A 379 -19.05 2.40 -1.12
N ASN A 380 -19.60 1.83 -0.04
CA ASN A 380 -18.82 1.25 1.04
C ASN A 380 -18.09 -0.02 0.57
N LEU A 381 -16.91 -0.29 1.12
CA LEU A 381 -16.22 -1.55 0.81
C LEU A 381 -16.99 -2.73 1.44
N PRO A 382 -16.91 -3.93 0.83
CA PRO A 382 -17.45 -5.14 1.44
C PRO A 382 -16.91 -5.34 2.87
N SER A 383 -17.80 -5.49 3.85
CA SER A 383 -17.42 -5.65 5.26
C SER A 383 -17.55 -7.11 5.72
N ILE A 384 -17.51 -7.33 7.03
CA ILE A 384 -17.47 -8.64 7.69
C ILE A 384 -18.66 -9.55 7.34
N ASP A 385 -19.77 -8.95 6.95
CA ASP A 385 -21.04 -9.57 6.56
C ASP A 385 -21.12 -9.93 5.07
N SER A 386 -20.11 -9.57 4.26
CA SER A 386 -20.10 -9.79 2.81
C SER A 386 -20.01 -11.25 2.37
N GLY A 387 -19.66 -12.17 3.28
CA GLY A 387 -19.48 -13.59 2.96
C GLY A 387 -18.33 -13.89 1.99
N ILE A 388 -17.42 -12.93 1.76
CA ILE A 388 -16.28 -13.11 0.86
C ILE A 388 -15.38 -14.21 1.40
N SER A 389 -15.07 -15.17 0.53
CA SER A 389 -14.09 -16.23 0.78
C SER A 389 -13.11 -16.30 -0.39
N LEU A 390 -11.81 -16.26 -0.09
CA LEU A 390 -10.76 -16.34 -1.08
C LEU A 390 -10.64 -17.78 -1.60
N LYS A 391 -10.62 -17.93 -2.93
CA LYS A 391 -10.55 -19.23 -3.59
C LYS A 391 -9.09 -19.56 -3.94
N PRO A 392 -8.58 -20.75 -3.55
CA PRO A 392 -7.30 -21.22 -4.06
C PRO A 392 -7.42 -21.55 -5.56
N LEU A 393 -6.30 -21.48 -6.27
CA LEU A 393 -6.20 -22.04 -7.62
C LEU A 393 -6.11 -23.57 -7.48
N ASN A 394 -7.12 -24.28 -7.97
CA ASN A 394 -7.09 -25.73 -8.06
C ASN A 394 -6.58 -26.13 -9.45
N GLU A 395 -5.43 -26.80 -9.49
CA GLU A 395 -4.88 -27.34 -10.74
C GLU A 395 -5.82 -28.40 -11.32
N ARG A 396 -6.21 -28.22 -12.58
CA ARG A 396 -7.01 -29.18 -13.34
C ARG A 396 -6.17 -29.62 -14.54
N GLY A 397 -5.81 -30.90 -14.55
CA GLY A 397 -5.13 -31.55 -15.66
C GLY A 397 -6.09 -32.05 -16.74
#